data_AF-A0A6N8BL78-F1
#
_entry.id   AF-A0A6N8BL78-F1
#
_cell.length_a   1.000
_cell.length_b   1.000
_cell.length_c   1.000
_cell.angle_alpha   90.00
_cell.angle_beta   90.00
_cell.angle_gamma   90.00
#
_symmetry.space_group_name_H-M   'P 1'
#
loop_
_entity.id
_entity.type
_entity.pdbx_description
1 polymer ?
#
loop_
_entity_poly.entity_id
_entity_poly.type
_entity_poly.pdbx_seq_one_letter_code
_entity_poly.pdbx_strand_id
1 'polypeptide(L)'
;MKRSHQIFPGILSLAALAAGFCIWSAFGNEVNLCVTSGCALFQDTSIAGISLWWAGGVTFAALAAAALMGAAQLGMVLAGFALLGDIALLLLMSVTAPCVSCLIVACFFAMIYCGFRQVAHRTRSGLPNDKPGRSLLLIIWGLLFIVNVGTALRTQADVWAITENGTEATVRMFFSPSCPSCQEGIALLSGRVDVAFYPLAESEIDIYKTARMLRLMDNGASVAEALAKAQDVAAPSAMAATAPDMLLLRLRMLRNKAHVFMAGSQTVPFFEYHGLPTMLKKSASQQAGHAVAPTAPASSATGSADLPLDPQVAGQCAGVTPCQ
;
A
#
# COMPACT_ATOMS: atom_id res chain seq x y z
N MET A 1 -20.86 23.18 48.29
CA MET A 1 -19.55 23.34 47.62
C MET A 1 -19.76 23.23 46.12
N LYS A 2 -19.68 24.34 45.38
CA LYS A 2 -19.75 24.32 43.90
C LYS A 2 -18.47 23.68 43.39
N ARG A 3 -18.53 22.42 42.93
CA ARG A 3 -17.45 21.81 42.17
C ARG A 3 -17.34 22.61 40.87
N SER A 4 -16.33 23.46 40.74
CA SER A 4 -16.03 24.13 39.48
C SER A 4 -15.81 23.04 38.43
N HIS A 5 -16.72 22.92 37.47
CA HIS A 5 -16.58 22.00 36.35
C HIS A 5 -15.33 22.41 35.56
N GLN A 6 -14.23 21.70 35.78
CA GLN A 6 -13.03 21.85 34.96
C GLN A 6 -13.26 21.09 33.66
N ILE A 7 -13.67 21.82 32.63
CA ILE A 7 -13.81 21.29 31.27
C ILE A 7 -12.40 21.09 30.69
N PHE A 8 -12.19 20.01 29.93
CA PHE A 8 -10.93 19.75 29.23
C PHE A 8 -11.09 20.02 27.72
N PRO A 9 -10.97 21.29 27.28
CA PRO A 9 -11.35 21.69 25.92
C PRO A 9 -10.53 20.98 24.82
N GLY A 10 -9.24 20.74 25.05
CA GLY A 10 -8.38 20.06 24.07
C GLY A 10 -8.69 18.56 23.91
N ILE A 11 -9.10 17.88 24.99
CA ILE A 11 -9.51 16.48 24.91
C ILE A 11 -10.89 16.38 24.26
N LEU A 12 -11.78 17.31 24.60
CA LEU A 12 -13.12 17.39 24.04
C LEU A 12 -13.11 17.62 22.52
N SER A 13 -12.32 18.57 22.03
CA SER A 13 -12.22 18.85 20.60
C SER A 13 -11.70 17.63 19.83
N LEU A 14 -10.67 16.97 20.37
CA LEU A 14 -10.10 15.78 19.77
C LEU A 14 -11.08 14.60 19.74
N ALA A 15 -11.81 14.37 20.84
CA ALA A 15 -12.85 13.35 20.91
C ALA A 15 -14.03 13.63 19.96
N ALA A 16 -14.45 14.90 19.83
CA ALA A 16 -15.49 15.29 18.89
C ALA A 16 -15.07 15.10 17.43
N LEU A 17 -13.83 15.46 17.08
CA LEU A 17 -13.27 15.22 15.74
C LEU A 17 -13.19 13.73 15.42
N ALA A 18 -12.73 12.92 16.37
CA ALA A 18 -12.63 11.47 16.21
C ALA A 18 -14.02 10.81 16.08
N ALA A 19 -15.02 11.26 16.85
CA ALA A 19 -16.41 10.83 16.72
C ALA A 19 -16.98 11.19 15.34
N GLY A 20 -16.75 12.43 14.89
CA GLY A 20 -17.15 12.89 13.55
C GLY A 20 -16.52 12.05 12.44
N PHE A 21 -15.22 11.75 12.55
CA PHE A 21 -14.52 10.87 11.61
C PHE A 21 -15.13 9.47 11.59
N CYS A 22 -15.42 8.87 12.75
CA CYS A 22 -16.02 7.54 12.80
C CYS A 22 -17.43 7.51 12.21
N ILE A 23 -18.26 8.52 12.50
CA ILE A 23 -19.62 8.64 11.96
C ILE A 23 -19.57 8.85 10.44
N TRP A 24 -18.68 9.72 9.97
CA TRP A 24 -18.47 9.95 8.54
C TRP A 24 -18.09 8.66 7.81
N SER A 25 -17.13 7.91 8.35
CA SER A 25 -16.72 6.62 7.81
C SER A 25 -17.81 5.56 7.87
N ALA A 26 -18.70 5.59 8.87
CA ALA A 26 -19.85 4.67 8.97
C ALA A 26 -20.88 4.88 7.85
N PHE A 27 -20.97 6.08 7.26
CA PHE A 27 -21.84 6.36 6.13
C PHE A 27 -21.27 5.89 4.78
N GLY A 28 -20.13 5.21 4.75
CA GLY A 28 -19.53 4.69 3.52
C GLY A 28 -18.98 5.77 2.61
N ASN A 29 -18.77 7.00 3.11
CA ASN A 29 -18.19 8.06 2.31
C ASN A 29 -16.69 7.81 2.18
N GLU A 30 -16.32 7.10 1.11
CA GLU A 30 -14.95 6.76 0.77
C GLU A 30 -14.13 8.04 0.63
N VAL A 31 -13.25 8.26 1.59
CA VAL A 31 -12.13 9.16 1.36
C VAL A 31 -11.20 8.41 0.42
N ASN A 32 -10.72 9.04 -0.66
CA ASN A 32 -9.68 8.53 -1.57
C ASN A 32 -8.36 8.10 -0.87
N LEU A 33 -8.33 8.06 0.48
CA LEU A 33 -7.27 7.57 1.35
C LEU A 33 -7.28 6.04 1.52
N CYS A 34 -8.31 5.33 1.06
CA CYS A 34 -8.36 3.87 1.10
C CYS A 34 -7.64 3.23 -0.09
N VAL A 35 -6.34 3.50 -0.18
CA VAL A 35 -5.42 2.91 -1.17
C VAL A 35 -4.99 1.49 -0.75
N THR A 36 -5.30 1.05 0.48
CA THR A 36 -4.93 -0.29 0.98
C THR A 36 -6.11 -1.26 0.95
N SER A 37 -5.85 -2.52 0.59
CA SER A 37 -6.83 -3.62 0.64
C SER A 37 -7.43 -3.83 2.04
N GLY A 38 -6.72 -3.42 3.10
CA GLY A 38 -7.23 -3.46 4.46
C GLY A 38 -8.42 -2.53 4.71
N CYS A 39 -8.54 -1.41 4.00
CA CYS A 39 -9.70 -0.52 4.17
C CYS A 39 -11.04 -1.19 3.85
N ALA A 40 -11.10 -1.91 2.72
CA ALA A 40 -12.30 -2.63 2.32
C ALA A 40 -12.67 -3.72 3.34
N LEU A 41 -11.67 -4.41 3.90
CA LEU A 41 -11.89 -5.44 4.91
C LEU A 41 -12.54 -4.86 6.18
N PHE A 42 -12.08 -3.71 6.67
CA PHE A 42 -12.57 -3.14 7.94
C PHE A 42 -13.82 -2.24 7.79
N GLN A 43 -14.25 -1.93 6.56
CA GLN A 43 -15.53 -1.25 6.33
C GLN A 43 -16.72 -2.18 6.61
N ASP A 44 -16.63 -3.45 6.20
CA ASP A 44 -17.71 -4.42 6.34
C ASP A 44 -17.63 -5.26 7.64
N THR A 45 -16.54 -5.13 8.41
CA THR A 45 -16.40 -5.88 9.66
C THR A 45 -17.37 -5.37 10.73
N SER A 46 -18.25 -6.28 11.17
CA SER A 46 -19.12 -6.09 12.32
C SER A 46 -18.79 -7.12 13.40
N ILE A 47 -18.72 -6.68 14.66
CA ILE A 47 -18.54 -7.57 15.82
C ILE A 47 -19.91 -7.67 16.48
N ALA A 48 -20.48 -8.87 16.50
CA ALA A 48 -21.84 -9.12 17.00
C ALA A 48 -22.94 -8.26 16.32
N GLY A 49 -22.76 -7.91 15.04
CA GLY A 49 -23.70 -7.10 14.25
C GLY A 49 -23.56 -5.58 14.44
N ILE A 50 -22.63 -5.11 15.27
CA ILE A 50 -22.33 -3.68 15.43
C ILE A 50 -21.11 -3.35 14.57
N SER A 51 -21.22 -2.32 13.72
CA SER A 51 -20.07 -1.88 12.92
C SER A 51 -18.99 -1.31 13.82
N LEU A 52 -17.74 -1.60 13.48
CA LEU A 52 -16.58 -1.12 14.22
C LEU A 52 -16.54 0.43 14.29
N TRP A 53 -17.05 1.08 13.25
CA TRP A 53 -17.21 2.53 13.15
C TRP A 53 -18.23 3.09 14.14
N TRP A 54 -19.39 2.44 14.30
CA TRP A 54 -20.38 2.82 15.31
C TRP A 54 -19.83 2.60 16.73
N ALA A 55 -19.12 1.49 16.97
CA ALA A 55 -18.45 1.24 18.24
C ALA A 55 -17.41 2.32 18.57
N GLY A 56 -16.59 2.72 17.59
CA GLY A 56 -15.65 3.84 17.71
C GLY A 56 -16.35 5.16 18.01
N GLY A 57 -17.39 5.50 17.25
CA GLY A 57 -18.19 6.71 17.44
C GLY A 57 -18.81 6.82 18.84
N VAL A 58 -19.42 5.74 19.34
CA VAL A 58 -19.98 5.68 20.71
C VAL A 58 -18.87 5.85 21.76
N THR A 59 -17.72 5.21 21.55
CA THR A 59 -16.58 5.30 22.47
C THR A 59 -16.03 6.73 22.55
N PHE A 60 -15.85 7.41 21.41
CA PHE A 60 -15.41 8.81 21.39
C PHE A 60 -16.47 9.77 21.96
N ALA A 61 -17.75 9.52 21.74
CA ALA A 61 -18.83 10.29 22.36
C ALA A 61 -18.80 10.14 23.90
N ALA A 62 -18.57 8.94 24.42
CA ALA A 62 -18.43 8.70 25.86
C ALA A 62 -17.19 9.40 26.43
N LEU A 63 -16.06 9.42 25.70
CA LEU A 63 -14.86 10.15 26.08
C LEU A 63 -15.06 11.67 26.07
N ALA A 64 -15.79 12.21 25.08
CA ALA A 64 -16.19 13.61 25.03
C ALA A 64 -17.09 13.98 26.23
N ALA A 65 -18.07 13.13 26.57
CA ALA A 65 -18.90 13.32 27.75
C ALA A 65 -18.07 13.32 29.05
N ALA A 66 -17.11 12.41 29.19
CA ALA A 66 -16.19 12.39 30.33
C ALA A 66 -15.34 13.67 30.42
N ALA A 67 -14.93 14.24 29.28
CA ALA A 67 -14.21 15.52 29.20
C ALA A 67 -15.09 16.72 29.59
N LEU A 68 -16.37 16.73 29.22
CA LEU A 68 -17.36 17.75 29.62
C LEU A 68 -17.66 17.70 31.12
N MET A 69 -17.80 16.49 31.66
CA MET A 69 -18.05 16.28 33.09
C MET A 69 -16.84 16.61 33.97
N GLY A 70 -15.66 16.83 33.38
CA GLY A 70 -14.41 17.06 34.11
C GLY A 70 -13.92 15.83 34.89
N ALA A 71 -14.41 14.64 34.53
CA ALA A 71 -14.18 13.40 35.26
C ALA A 71 -12.85 12.75 34.84
N ALA A 72 -11.72 13.38 35.18
CA ALA A 72 -10.39 12.99 34.69
C ALA A 72 -10.01 11.52 34.97
N GLN A 73 -10.33 10.98 36.15
CA GLN A 73 -10.02 9.58 36.50
C GLN A 73 -10.88 8.59 35.71
N LEU A 74 -12.18 8.88 35.57
CA LEU A 74 -13.10 8.03 34.81
C LEU A 74 -12.77 8.07 33.31
N GLY A 75 -12.48 9.25 32.78
CA GLY A 75 -11.99 9.42 31.41
C GLY A 75 -10.68 8.69 31.15
N MET A 76 -9.75 8.68 32.12
CA MET A 76 -8.49 7.91 32.00
C MET A 76 -8.75 6.40 31.95
N VAL A 77 -9.61 5.86 32.82
CA VAL A 77 -9.96 4.43 32.83
C VAL A 77 -10.67 4.05 31.54
N LEU A 78 -11.66 4.83 31.11
CA LEU A 78 -12.38 4.61 29.86
C LEU A 78 -11.46 4.67 28.65
N ALA A 79 -10.57 5.67 28.57
CA ALA A 79 -9.58 5.78 27.50
C ALA A 79 -8.57 4.63 27.55
N GLY A 80 -8.24 4.11 28.74
CA GLY A 80 -7.38 2.95 28.91
C GLY A 80 -8.01 1.67 28.33
N PHE A 81 -9.30 1.43 28.58
CA PHE A 81 -10.03 0.33 27.95
C PHE A 81 -10.15 0.50 26.44
N ALA A 82 -10.43 1.72 25.97
CA ALA A 82 -10.49 2.01 24.54
C ALA A 82 -9.14 1.74 23.85
N LEU A 83 -8.03 2.19 24.46
CA LEU A 83 -6.68 1.95 23.95
C LEU A 83 -6.29 0.46 24.02
N LEU A 84 -6.78 -0.30 25.00
CA LEU A 84 -6.61 -1.75 25.04
C LEU A 84 -7.35 -2.46 23.90
N GLY A 85 -8.58 -2.02 23.61
CA GLY A 85 -9.33 -2.47 22.43
C GLY A 85 -8.59 -2.14 21.12
N ASP A 86 -8.03 -0.94 21.02
CA ASP A 86 -7.23 -0.51 19.87
C ASP A 86 -5.93 -1.33 19.72
N ILE A 87 -5.28 -1.71 20.82
CA ILE A 87 -4.14 -2.65 20.79
C ILE A 87 -4.54 -4.00 20.18
N ALA A 88 -5.70 -4.55 20.57
CA ALA A 88 -6.20 -5.80 19.99
C ALA A 88 -6.49 -5.64 18.49
N LEU A 89 -7.00 -4.48 18.08
CA LEU A 89 -7.23 -4.14 16.67
C LEU A 89 -5.91 -4.01 15.90
N LEU A 90 -4.89 -3.34 16.45
CA LEU A 90 -3.56 -3.25 15.83
C LEU A 90 -2.87 -4.61 15.73
N LEU A 91 -3.06 -5.50 16.71
CA LEU A 91 -2.61 -6.89 16.64
C LEU A 91 -3.31 -7.63 15.48
N LEU A 92 -4.63 -7.50 15.37
CA LEU A 92 -5.37 -8.10 14.26
C LEU A 92 -4.86 -7.59 12.91
N MET A 93 -4.69 -6.28 12.76
CA MET A 93 -4.18 -5.65 11.54
C MET A 93 -2.76 -6.12 11.19
N SER A 94 -1.93 -6.43 12.18
CA SER A 94 -0.58 -6.95 11.95
C SER A 94 -0.56 -8.35 11.33
N VAL A 95 -1.64 -9.13 11.50
CA VAL A 95 -1.80 -10.49 10.96
C VAL A 95 -2.61 -10.48 9.66
N THR A 96 -3.52 -9.52 9.47
CA THR A 96 -4.42 -9.45 8.31
C THR A 96 -3.92 -8.47 7.25
N ALA A 97 -4.32 -7.21 7.34
CA ALA A 97 -3.94 -6.14 6.44
C ALA A 97 -4.03 -4.79 7.16
N PRO A 98 -3.10 -3.85 6.92
CA PRO A 98 -3.17 -2.53 7.51
C PRO A 98 -4.24 -1.66 6.83
N CYS A 99 -4.97 -0.90 7.64
CA CYS A 99 -5.99 0.05 7.28
C CYS A 99 -5.58 1.44 7.76
N VAL A 100 -5.39 2.37 6.81
CA VAL A 100 -4.95 3.73 7.10
C VAL A 100 -5.95 4.46 7.99
N SER A 101 -7.25 4.28 7.71
CA SER A 101 -8.33 4.92 8.48
C SER A 101 -8.34 4.43 9.94
N CYS A 102 -8.09 3.14 10.19
CA CYS A 102 -7.94 2.61 11.55
C CYS A 102 -6.69 3.16 12.25
N LEU A 103 -5.58 3.36 11.53
CA LEU A 103 -4.37 3.99 12.09
C LEU A 103 -4.61 5.44 12.51
N ILE A 104 -5.41 6.19 11.74
CA ILE A 104 -5.83 7.55 12.13
C ILE A 104 -6.64 7.51 13.43
N VAL A 105 -7.60 6.57 13.53
CA VAL A 105 -8.41 6.37 14.76
C VAL A 105 -7.55 5.96 15.95
N ALA A 106 -6.57 5.07 15.75
CA ALA A 106 -5.61 4.66 16.77
C ALA A 106 -4.84 5.85 17.34
N CYS A 107 -4.40 6.79 16.49
CA CYS A 107 -3.76 8.03 16.93
C CYS A 107 -4.68 8.86 17.84
N PHE A 108 -5.97 8.96 17.51
CA PHE A 108 -6.93 9.66 18.37
C PHE A 108 -7.06 9.00 19.75
N PHE A 109 -7.16 7.67 19.82
CA PHE A 109 -7.21 6.96 21.11
C PHE A 109 -5.94 7.21 21.96
N ALA A 110 -4.75 7.12 21.36
CA ALA A 110 -3.50 7.35 22.06
C ALA A 110 -3.38 8.80 22.58
N MET A 111 -3.72 9.79 21.76
CA MET A 111 -3.69 11.21 22.16
C MET A 111 -4.70 11.53 23.26
N ILE A 112 -5.94 11.01 23.18
CA ILE A 112 -6.97 11.21 24.21
C ILE A 112 -6.56 10.55 25.53
N TYR A 113 -6.00 9.33 25.48
CA TYR A 113 -5.49 8.65 26.66
C TYR A 113 -4.33 9.43 27.32
N CYS A 114 -3.37 9.93 26.52
CA CYS A 114 -2.30 10.79 27.01
C CYS A 114 -2.85 12.05 27.69
N GLY A 115 -3.85 12.70 27.09
CA GLY A 115 -4.52 13.88 27.65
C GLY A 115 -5.16 13.60 29.00
N PHE A 116 -6.02 12.58 29.10
CA PHE A 116 -6.67 12.22 30.38
C PHE A 116 -5.65 11.78 31.43
N ARG A 117 -4.61 11.04 31.04
CA ARG A 117 -3.54 10.61 31.94
C ARG A 117 -2.75 11.80 32.49
N GLN A 118 -2.44 12.80 31.66
CA GLN A 118 -1.73 14.01 32.08
C GLN A 118 -2.58 14.83 33.06
N VAL A 119 -3.87 15.00 32.76
CA VAL A 119 -4.81 15.72 33.64
C VAL A 119 -4.97 14.99 34.97
N ALA A 120 -5.25 13.68 34.94
CA ALA A 120 -5.43 12.87 36.14
C ALA A 120 -4.16 12.80 37.01
N HIS A 121 -2.97 12.82 36.39
CA HIS A 121 -1.70 12.92 37.09
C HIS A 121 -1.54 14.28 37.78
N ARG A 122 -1.80 15.39 37.09
CA ARG A 122 -1.75 16.75 37.67
C ARG A 122 -2.69 16.89 38.86
N THR A 123 -3.90 16.31 38.80
CA THR A 123 -4.84 16.32 39.92
C THR A 123 -4.31 15.54 41.14
N ARG A 124 -3.45 14.53 40.93
CA ARG A 124 -2.89 13.69 41.99
C ARG A 124 -1.56 14.21 42.55
N SER A 125 -0.65 14.68 41.69
CA SER A 125 0.71 15.09 42.08
C SER A 125 0.79 16.51 42.63
N GLY A 126 -0.17 17.39 42.30
CA GLY A 126 -0.19 18.79 42.74
C GLY A 126 0.93 19.67 42.16
N LEU A 127 1.96 19.08 41.53
CA LEU A 127 3.09 19.77 40.92
C LEU A 127 2.91 19.89 39.39
N PRO A 128 3.00 21.10 38.81
CA PRO A 128 2.70 21.34 37.39
C PRO A 128 3.71 20.73 36.41
N ASN A 129 4.92 20.37 36.87
CA ASN A 129 6.01 19.89 36.02
C ASN A 129 6.32 18.39 36.17
N ASP A 130 5.54 17.67 36.99
CA ASP A 130 5.76 16.26 37.22
C ASP A 130 5.18 15.43 36.06
N LYS A 131 6.05 14.68 35.39
CA LYS A 131 5.67 13.92 34.19
C LYS A 131 5.12 12.56 34.61
N PRO A 132 3.97 12.11 34.06
CA PRO A 132 3.51 10.76 34.31
C PRO A 132 4.58 9.77 33.84
N GLY A 133 4.84 8.71 34.63
CA GLY A 133 5.83 7.68 34.30
C GLY A 133 5.57 7.00 32.94
N ARG A 134 6.44 6.08 32.51
CA ARG A 134 6.22 5.33 31.25
C ARG A 134 4.97 4.45 31.37
N SER A 135 4.04 4.53 30.42
CA SER A 135 2.87 3.62 30.37
C SER A 135 3.24 2.42 29.51
N LEU A 136 3.15 1.22 30.09
CA LEU A 136 3.33 -0.03 29.36
C LEU A 136 2.33 -0.12 28.18
N LEU A 137 1.10 0.34 28.39
CA LEU A 137 0.05 0.36 27.37
C LEU A 137 0.45 1.17 26.14
N LEU A 138 1.02 2.37 26.33
CA LEU A 138 1.50 3.22 25.24
C LEU A 138 2.75 2.65 24.55
N ILE A 139 3.61 1.93 25.28
CA ILE A 139 4.78 1.28 24.69
C ILE A 139 4.35 0.15 23.76
N ILE A 140 3.47 -0.73 24.24
CA ILE A 140 2.92 -1.85 23.44
C ILE A 140 2.18 -1.30 22.22
N TRP A 141 1.29 -0.33 22.43
CA TRP A 141 0.57 0.35 21.36
C TRP A 141 1.53 0.97 20.34
N GLY A 142 2.54 1.71 20.79
CA GLY A 142 3.49 2.38 19.90
C GLY A 142 4.29 1.40 19.03
N LEU A 143 4.71 0.26 19.59
CA LEU A 143 5.41 -0.78 18.85
C LEU A 143 4.51 -1.37 17.75
N LEU A 144 3.27 -1.73 18.09
CA LEU A 144 2.30 -2.27 17.13
C LEU A 144 1.91 -1.25 16.06
N PHE A 145 1.74 0.01 16.46
CA PHE A 145 1.44 1.11 15.54
C PHE A 145 2.55 1.29 14.51
N ILE A 146 3.83 1.29 14.94
CA ILE A 146 4.99 1.41 14.04
C ILE A 146 5.04 0.24 13.05
N VAL A 147 4.81 -0.99 13.51
CA VAL A 147 4.76 -2.17 12.63
C VAL A 147 3.69 -2.00 11.57
N ASN A 148 2.46 -1.65 11.98
CA ASN A 148 1.34 -1.48 11.06
C ASN A 148 1.57 -0.32 10.08
N VAL A 149 2.09 0.83 10.52
CA VAL A 149 2.48 1.94 9.63
C VAL A 149 3.54 1.50 8.62
N GLY A 150 4.56 0.76 9.07
CA GLY A 150 5.60 0.21 8.19
C GLY A 150 5.01 -0.71 7.12
N THR A 151 4.09 -1.59 7.50
CA THR A 151 3.39 -2.46 6.54
C THR A 151 2.49 -1.67 5.59
N ALA A 152 1.76 -0.66 6.09
CA ALA A 152 0.88 0.20 5.28
C ALA A 152 1.67 0.96 4.22
N LEU A 153 2.82 1.54 4.63
CA LEU A 153 3.73 2.23 3.73
C LEU A 153 4.34 1.28 2.70
N ARG A 154 4.66 0.03 3.08
CA ARG A 154 5.11 -0.99 2.14
C ARG A 154 4.03 -1.37 1.12
N THR A 155 2.76 -1.45 1.53
CA THR A 155 1.66 -1.80 0.62
C THR A 155 1.25 -0.65 -0.31
N GLN A 156 1.37 0.60 0.15
CA GLN A 156 1.11 1.78 -0.68
C GLN A 156 2.32 2.19 -1.52
N ALA A 157 3.45 1.51 -1.34
CA ALA A 157 4.64 1.77 -2.09
C ALA A 157 4.49 1.19 -3.51
N ASP A 158 3.75 1.90 -4.37
CA ASP A 158 3.61 1.56 -5.79
C ASP A 158 4.97 1.35 -6.46
N VAL A 159 5.03 0.35 -7.34
CA VAL A 159 6.18 0.14 -8.23
C VAL A 159 6.35 1.36 -9.13
N TRP A 160 7.61 1.78 -9.32
CA TRP A 160 7.93 2.99 -10.06
C TRP A 160 8.24 2.66 -11.52
N ALA A 161 7.39 3.12 -12.43
CA ALA A 161 7.65 3.07 -13.86
C ALA A 161 8.57 4.22 -14.28
N ILE A 162 9.49 3.94 -15.22
CA ILE A 162 10.28 5.00 -15.86
C ILE A 162 9.45 5.77 -16.91
N THR A 163 8.35 5.17 -17.36
CA THR A 163 7.40 5.77 -18.30
C THR A 163 6.15 6.27 -17.59
N GLU A 164 5.53 7.33 -18.13
CA GLU A 164 4.35 7.95 -17.52
C GLU A 164 3.07 7.09 -17.63
N ASN A 165 3.07 6.04 -18.47
CA ASN A 165 1.93 5.14 -18.69
C ASN A 165 1.80 3.98 -17.68
N GLY A 166 2.47 4.05 -16.51
CA GLY A 166 2.57 2.95 -15.55
C GLY A 166 1.23 2.38 -15.03
N THR A 167 0.18 3.20 -14.96
CA THR A 167 -1.15 2.78 -14.49
C THR A 167 -2.09 2.31 -15.60
N GLU A 168 -1.83 2.69 -16.86
CA GLU A 168 -2.69 2.40 -18.01
C GLU A 168 -2.19 1.22 -18.87
N ALA A 169 -0.91 0.86 -18.75
CA ALA A 169 -0.31 -0.21 -19.52
C ALA A 169 -0.83 -1.60 -19.10
N THR A 170 -1.22 -2.40 -20.09
CA THR A 170 -1.64 -3.80 -19.90
C THR A 170 -0.48 -4.74 -19.58
N VAL A 171 0.75 -4.37 -19.96
CA VAL A 171 1.97 -5.15 -19.71
C VAL A 171 2.96 -4.30 -18.94
N ARG A 172 3.44 -4.80 -17.80
CA ARG A 172 4.56 -4.22 -17.06
C ARG A 172 5.81 -5.05 -17.29
N MET A 173 6.84 -4.43 -17.84
CA MET A 173 8.14 -5.05 -18.06
C MET A 173 9.14 -4.54 -17.03
N PHE A 174 9.57 -5.43 -16.14
CA PHE A 174 10.66 -5.17 -15.20
C PHE A 174 11.99 -5.56 -15.83
N PHE A 175 12.95 -4.64 -15.81
CA PHE A 175 14.18 -4.79 -16.58
C PHE A 175 15.41 -4.23 -15.85
N SER A 176 16.58 -4.79 -16.18
CA SER A 176 17.88 -4.27 -15.79
C SER A 176 18.59 -3.68 -17.02
N PRO A 177 19.12 -2.44 -16.97
CA PRO A 177 19.84 -1.83 -18.09
C PRO A 177 21.05 -2.63 -18.59
N SER A 178 21.69 -3.41 -17.72
CA SER A 178 22.85 -4.24 -18.08
C SER A 178 22.49 -5.65 -18.56
N CYS A 179 21.22 -6.06 -18.53
CA CYS A 179 20.79 -7.37 -18.99
C CYS A 179 20.60 -7.37 -20.53
N PRO A 180 21.29 -8.24 -21.30
CA PRO A 180 21.16 -8.30 -22.76
C PRO A 180 19.72 -8.62 -23.22
N SER A 181 19.07 -9.60 -22.58
CA SER A 181 17.68 -9.96 -22.91
C SER A 181 16.69 -8.83 -22.62
N CYS A 182 16.99 -7.98 -21.62
CA CYS A 182 16.21 -6.78 -21.37
C CYS A 182 16.39 -5.72 -22.47
N GLN A 183 17.60 -5.58 -23.00
CA GLN A 183 17.89 -4.64 -24.09
C GLN A 183 17.13 -5.03 -25.36
N GLU A 184 17.13 -6.31 -25.72
CA GLU A 184 16.35 -6.83 -26.85
C GLU A 184 14.85 -6.63 -26.65
N GLY A 185 14.34 -6.95 -25.46
CA GLY A 185 12.92 -6.75 -25.11
C GLY A 185 12.49 -5.28 -25.22
N ILE A 186 13.32 -4.35 -24.74
CA ILE A 186 13.04 -2.92 -24.85
C ILE A 186 13.11 -2.44 -26.29
N ALA A 187 14.07 -2.90 -27.09
CA ALA A 187 14.16 -2.55 -28.50
C ALA A 187 12.90 -2.95 -29.28
N LEU A 188 12.25 -4.06 -28.90
CA LEU A 188 11.06 -4.58 -29.56
C LEU A 188 9.74 -3.97 -29.04
N LEU A 189 9.70 -3.58 -27.77
CA LEU A 189 8.48 -3.10 -27.10
C LEU A 189 8.42 -1.58 -26.95
N SER A 190 9.54 -0.86 -27.09
CA SER A 190 9.59 0.59 -27.01
C SER A 190 8.70 1.23 -28.08
N GLY A 191 7.85 2.17 -27.67
CA GLY A 191 6.87 2.84 -28.55
C GLY A 191 5.49 2.18 -28.60
N ARG A 192 5.29 1.04 -27.92
CA ARG A 192 3.95 0.48 -27.70
C ARG A 192 3.32 1.13 -26.46
N VAL A 193 2.13 1.71 -26.63
CA VAL A 193 1.38 2.38 -25.55
C VAL A 193 0.96 1.41 -24.44
N ASP A 194 0.82 0.13 -24.77
CA ASP A 194 0.34 -0.92 -23.87
C ASP A 194 1.40 -1.48 -22.91
N VAL A 195 2.65 -0.99 -22.98
CA VAL A 195 3.78 -1.50 -22.18
C VAL A 195 4.36 -0.39 -21.32
N ALA A 196 4.45 -0.63 -20.01
CA ALA A 196 5.15 0.22 -19.05
C ALA A 196 6.46 -0.44 -18.61
N PHE A 197 7.52 0.37 -18.50
CA PHE A 197 8.86 -0.11 -18.21
C PHE A 197 9.27 0.22 -16.77
N TYR A 198 9.74 -0.79 -16.03
CA TYR A 198 10.10 -0.69 -14.62
C TYR A 198 11.57 -1.07 -14.42
N PRO A 199 12.47 -0.09 -14.30
CA PRO A 199 13.90 -0.37 -14.13
C PRO A 199 14.17 -0.92 -12.73
N LEU A 200 15.07 -1.90 -12.63
CA LEU A 200 15.63 -2.40 -11.38
C LEU A 200 17.13 -2.61 -11.50
N ALA A 201 17.82 -2.60 -10.37
CA ALA A 201 19.27 -2.70 -10.32
C ALA A 201 19.68 -4.14 -9.95
N GLU A 202 20.39 -4.81 -10.86
CA GLU A 202 21.14 -6.02 -10.52
C GLU A 202 22.51 -5.67 -9.94
N SER A 203 23.07 -4.54 -10.38
CA SER A 203 24.38 -4.01 -10.01
C SER A 203 24.33 -2.50 -9.74
N GLU A 204 25.36 -1.93 -9.10
CA GLU A 204 25.40 -0.48 -8.86
C GLU A 204 25.47 0.34 -10.16
N ILE A 205 26.07 -0.19 -11.21
CA ILE A 205 26.18 0.52 -12.49
C ILE A 205 24.81 0.73 -13.14
N ASP A 206 23.85 -0.16 -12.90
CA ASP A 206 22.47 -0.05 -13.39
C ASP A 206 21.76 1.19 -12.87
N ILE A 207 22.08 1.64 -11.65
CA ILE A 207 21.53 2.87 -11.06
C ILE A 207 21.97 4.07 -11.91
N TYR A 208 23.25 4.11 -12.28
CA TYR A 208 23.81 5.21 -13.07
C TYR A 208 23.32 5.19 -14.52
N LYS A 209 23.19 4.01 -15.12
CA LYS A 209 22.58 3.85 -16.44
C LYS A 209 21.13 4.35 -16.41
N THR A 210 20.35 3.98 -15.40
CA THR A 210 18.96 4.44 -15.25
C THR A 210 18.88 5.95 -15.04
N ALA A 211 19.76 6.54 -14.22
CA ALA A 211 19.83 7.99 -14.04
C ALA A 211 20.14 8.72 -15.35
N ARG A 212 21.01 8.14 -16.19
CA ARG A 212 21.30 8.68 -17.53
C ARG A 212 20.11 8.53 -18.47
N MET A 213 19.42 7.39 -18.44
CA MET A 213 18.21 7.16 -19.23
C MET A 213 17.15 8.21 -18.92
N LEU A 214 16.88 8.48 -17.64
CA LEU A 214 15.93 9.50 -17.20
C LEU A 214 16.25 10.87 -17.83
N ARG A 215 17.49 11.32 -17.73
CA ARG A 215 17.92 12.59 -18.34
C ARG A 215 17.77 12.61 -19.86
N LEU A 216 17.92 11.48 -20.53
CA LEU A 216 17.74 11.39 -21.98
C LEU A 216 16.26 11.42 -22.35
N MET A 217 15.41 10.76 -21.56
CA MET A 217 13.96 10.78 -21.72
C MET A 217 13.36 12.16 -21.44
N ASP A 218 13.88 12.89 -20.45
CA ASP A 218 13.51 14.29 -20.20
C ASP A 218 13.82 15.21 -21.40
N ASN A 219 14.81 14.84 -22.23
CA ASN A 219 15.15 15.52 -23.48
C ASN A 219 14.36 15.00 -24.70
N GLY A 220 13.34 14.17 -24.48
CA GLY A 220 12.47 13.62 -25.52
C GLY A 220 12.95 12.33 -26.19
N ALA A 221 14.02 11.68 -25.69
CA ALA A 221 14.45 10.39 -26.21
C ALA A 221 13.45 9.27 -25.84
N SER A 222 13.25 8.33 -26.75
CA SER A 222 12.47 7.11 -26.44
C SER A 222 13.21 6.22 -25.43
N VAL A 223 12.51 5.30 -24.77
CA VAL A 223 13.12 4.37 -23.79
C VAL A 223 14.24 3.54 -24.43
N ALA A 224 14.03 3.02 -25.65
CA ALA A 224 15.06 2.27 -26.37
C ALA A 224 16.29 3.13 -26.72
N GLU A 225 16.08 4.35 -27.19
CA GLU A 225 17.17 5.27 -27.51
C GLU A 225 17.94 5.70 -26.25
N ALA A 226 17.21 5.98 -25.17
CA ALA A 226 17.78 6.32 -23.87
C ALA A 226 18.62 5.16 -23.32
N LEU A 227 18.14 3.92 -23.42
CA LEU A 227 18.87 2.73 -22.99
C LEU A 227 20.14 2.52 -23.79
N ALA A 228 20.07 2.64 -25.12
CA ALA A 228 21.23 2.47 -26.00
C ALA A 228 22.32 3.49 -25.68
N LYS A 229 21.96 4.77 -25.51
CA LYS A 229 22.89 5.86 -25.16
C LYS A 229 23.38 5.82 -23.71
N ALA A 230 22.72 5.08 -22.82
CA ALA A 230 23.09 4.97 -21.42
C ALA A 230 24.08 3.83 -21.12
N GLN A 231 24.46 3.01 -22.11
CA GLN A 231 25.39 1.90 -21.87
C GLN A 231 26.81 2.37 -21.50
N ASP A 232 27.25 3.50 -22.05
CA ASP A 232 28.62 4.01 -21.89
C ASP A 232 28.81 4.94 -20.67
N VAL A 233 28.08 4.69 -19.58
CA VAL A 233 28.14 5.55 -18.38
C VAL A 233 29.31 5.14 -17.47
N ALA A 234 30.26 6.06 -17.29
CA ALA A 234 31.29 5.93 -16.28
C ALA A 234 30.72 6.13 -14.85
N ALA A 235 31.21 5.35 -13.89
CA ALA A 235 30.80 5.48 -12.49
C ALA A 235 31.10 6.90 -11.98
N PRO A 236 30.11 7.61 -11.40
CA PRO A 236 30.31 8.96 -10.90
C PRO A 236 31.20 8.97 -9.64
N SER A 237 31.75 10.14 -9.32
CA SER A 237 32.54 10.32 -8.10
C SER A 237 31.72 10.00 -6.84
N ALA A 238 32.38 9.52 -5.77
CA ALA A 238 31.72 9.05 -4.54
C ALA A 238 30.75 10.09 -3.92
N MET A 239 31.01 11.39 -4.09
CA MET A 239 30.11 12.45 -3.60
C MET A 239 28.84 12.63 -4.44
N ALA A 240 28.91 12.37 -5.75
CA ALA A 240 27.72 12.37 -6.61
C ALA A 240 26.85 11.13 -6.37
N ALA A 241 27.43 10.04 -5.85
CA ALA A 241 26.69 8.85 -5.46
C ALA A 241 25.81 9.07 -4.21
N THR A 242 26.11 10.06 -3.36
CA THR A 242 25.32 10.38 -2.15
C THR A 242 24.27 11.47 -2.35
N ALA A 243 24.10 11.96 -3.59
CA ALA A 243 23.09 12.97 -3.87
C ALA A 243 21.67 12.46 -3.52
N PRO A 244 20.78 13.34 -3.01
CA PRO A 244 19.42 12.94 -2.60
C PRO A 244 18.62 12.31 -3.74
N ASP A 245 18.82 12.77 -4.97
CA ASP A 245 18.19 12.21 -6.17
C ASP A 245 18.64 10.76 -6.45
N MET A 246 19.93 10.47 -6.28
CA MET A 246 20.47 9.11 -6.40
C MET A 246 19.97 8.17 -5.30
N LEU A 247 19.78 8.67 -4.08
CA LEU A 247 19.19 7.91 -2.97
C LEU A 247 17.71 7.59 -3.24
N LEU A 248 16.96 8.54 -3.77
CA LEU A 248 15.57 8.33 -4.18
C LEU A 248 15.48 7.31 -5.32
N LEU A 249 16.36 7.40 -6.33
CA LEU A 249 16.43 6.44 -7.43
C LEU A 249 16.76 5.02 -6.93
N ARG A 250 17.72 4.88 -6.01
CA ARG A 250 18.02 3.60 -5.36
C ARG A 250 16.80 3.02 -4.67
N LEU A 251 16.08 3.83 -3.90
CA LEU A 251 14.86 3.39 -3.22
C LEU A 251 13.78 2.92 -4.22
N ARG A 252 13.58 3.65 -5.31
CA ARG A 252 12.65 3.29 -6.38
C ARG A 252 13.01 1.96 -7.04
N MET A 253 14.28 1.80 -7.45
CA MET A 253 14.76 0.56 -8.08
C MET A 253 14.75 -0.63 -7.11
N LEU A 254 15.03 -0.40 -5.82
CA LEU A 254 14.93 -1.42 -4.78
C LEU A 254 13.47 -1.87 -4.57
N ARG A 255 12.51 -0.94 -4.63
CA ARG A 255 11.07 -1.26 -4.58
C ARG A 255 10.65 -2.13 -5.77
N ASN A 256 11.09 -1.78 -6.98
CA ASN A 256 10.84 -2.59 -8.18
C ASN A 256 11.44 -4.00 -8.04
N LYS A 257 12.69 -4.10 -7.56
CA LYS A 257 13.34 -5.40 -7.30
C LYS A 257 12.60 -6.24 -6.27
N ALA A 258 12.17 -5.62 -5.16
CA ALA A 258 11.39 -6.30 -4.14
C ALA A 258 10.04 -6.80 -4.68
N HIS A 259 9.40 -6.05 -5.58
CA HIS A 259 8.16 -6.47 -6.22
C HIS A 259 8.34 -7.75 -7.04
N VAL A 260 9.34 -7.78 -7.93
CA VAL A 260 9.66 -8.96 -8.75
C VAL A 260 9.93 -10.18 -7.88
N PHE A 261 10.69 -10.00 -6.79
CA PHE A 261 10.98 -11.06 -5.82
C PHE A 261 9.70 -11.59 -5.14
N MET A 262 8.81 -10.70 -4.71
CA MET A 262 7.53 -11.08 -4.08
C MET A 262 6.56 -11.75 -5.06
N ALA A 263 6.64 -11.42 -6.36
CA ALA A 263 5.89 -12.07 -7.43
C ALA A 263 6.44 -13.46 -7.80
N GLY A 264 7.48 -13.93 -7.11
CA GLY A 264 8.04 -15.28 -7.28
C GLY A 264 9.14 -15.38 -8.33
N SER A 265 9.59 -14.26 -8.93
CA SER A 265 10.69 -14.25 -9.89
C SER A 265 11.96 -13.66 -9.27
N GLN A 266 13.12 -14.18 -9.67
CA GLN A 266 14.42 -13.61 -9.28
C GLN A 266 15.25 -13.15 -10.49
N THR A 267 14.69 -13.27 -11.70
CA THR A 267 15.39 -13.04 -12.96
C THR A 267 14.65 -11.99 -13.79
N VAL A 268 15.41 -11.20 -14.53
CA VAL A 268 14.91 -10.24 -15.52
C VAL A 268 15.26 -10.70 -16.94
N PRO A 269 14.48 -10.31 -17.97
CA PRO A 269 13.26 -9.51 -17.90
C PRO A 269 12.10 -10.27 -17.27
N PHE A 270 11.26 -9.56 -16.51
CA PHE A 270 10.07 -10.11 -15.88
C PHE A 270 8.83 -9.35 -16.35
N PHE A 271 7.80 -10.08 -16.76
CA PHE A 271 6.58 -9.51 -17.33
C PHE A 271 5.37 -9.80 -16.44
N GLU A 272 4.63 -8.74 -16.12
CA GLU A 272 3.31 -8.85 -15.48
C GLU A 272 2.24 -8.36 -16.44
N TYR A 273 1.17 -9.14 -16.58
CA TYR A 273 0.03 -8.81 -17.41
C TYR A 273 -1.14 -8.38 -16.51
N HIS A 274 -1.63 -7.16 -16.70
CA HIS A 274 -2.81 -6.64 -16.02
C HIS A 274 -4.00 -6.60 -17.00
N GLY A 275 -5.08 -7.31 -16.64
CA GLY A 275 -6.31 -7.39 -17.43
C GLY A 275 -6.47 -8.69 -18.23
N LEU A 276 -7.64 -8.86 -18.85
CA LEU A 276 -7.89 -9.97 -19.77
C LEU A 276 -7.02 -9.75 -21.02
N PRO A 277 -6.11 -10.67 -21.37
CA PRO A 277 -5.28 -10.55 -22.57
C PRO A 277 -6.13 -10.17 -23.79
N THR A 278 -5.71 -9.18 -24.56
CA THR A 278 -6.40 -8.77 -25.81
C THR A 278 -6.52 -9.92 -26.81
N MET A 279 -5.71 -10.97 -26.65
CA MET A 279 -5.83 -12.26 -27.36
C MET A 279 -7.19 -12.96 -27.14
N LEU A 280 -7.80 -12.80 -25.96
CA LEU A 280 -9.16 -13.30 -25.69
C LEU A 280 -10.25 -12.41 -26.32
N LYS A 281 -10.01 -11.11 -26.48
CA LYS A 281 -10.93 -10.22 -27.23
C LYS A 281 -10.97 -10.53 -28.72
N LYS A 282 -9.84 -10.91 -29.32
CA LYS A 282 -9.78 -11.24 -30.76
C LYS A 282 -10.52 -12.54 -31.09
N SER A 283 -10.42 -13.54 -30.22
CA SER A 283 -11.12 -14.82 -30.37
C SER A 283 -12.65 -14.68 -30.20
N ALA A 284 -13.11 -13.81 -29.29
CA ALA A 284 -14.54 -13.57 -29.08
C ALA A 284 -15.23 -12.86 -30.27
N SER A 285 -14.51 -11.99 -30.99
CA SER A 285 -15.08 -11.27 -32.14
C SER A 285 -15.10 -12.10 -33.42
N GLN A 286 -14.19 -13.07 -33.57
CA GLN A 286 -14.15 -13.95 -34.74
C GLN A 286 -15.15 -15.12 -34.68
N GLN A 287 -15.65 -15.46 -33.49
CA GLN A 287 -16.63 -16.55 -33.33
C GLN A 287 -18.10 -16.12 -33.47
N ALA A 288 -18.40 -14.82 -33.61
CA ALA A 288 -19.78 -14.30 -33.71
C ALA A 288 -20.33 -14.24 -35.15
N GLY A 289 -19.65 -14.84 -36.13
CA GLY A 289 -19.93 -14.63 -37.56
C GLY A 289 -20.31 -15.85 -38.40
N HIS A 290 -20.46 -17.06 -37.85
CA HIS A 290 -20.84 -18.24 -38.63
C HIS A 290 -21.82 -19.14 -37.87
N ALA A 291 -23.09 -18.75 -37.83
CA ALA A 291 -24.19 -19.66 -37.53
C ALA A 291 -24.69 -20.30 -38.84
N VAL A 292 -24.06 -21.39 -39.25
CA VAL A 292 -24.68 -22.39 -40.14
C VAL A 292 -24.51 -23.74 -39.47
N ALA A 293 -25.64 -24.36 -39.13
CA ALA A 293 -25.71 -25.63 -38.44
C ALA A 293 -25.13 -26.78 -39.30
N PRO A 294 -24.33 -27.70 -38.72
CA PRO A 294 -23.99 -28.96 -39.36
C PRO A 294 -24.74 -30.13 -38.72
N THR A 295 -25.39 -30.94 -39.57
CA THR A 295 -25.78 -32.33 -39.26
C THR A 295 -24.53 -33.21 -39.11
N ALA A 296 -24.48 -33.94 -37.98
CA ALA A 296 -23.50 -34.98 -37.61
C ALA A 296 -23.63 -36.26 -38.51
N PRO A 297 -22.78 -37.32 -38.42
CA PRO A 297 -21.97 -37.70 -37.23
C PRO A 297 -20.61 -38.42 -37.41
N ALA A 298 -19.99 -38.58 -36.23
CA ALA A 298 -19.10 -39.66 -35.76
C ALA A 298 -17.60 -39.64 -36.13
N SER A 299 -16.73 -39.48 -35.11
CA SER A 299 -16.11 -40.63 -34.41
C SER A 299 -15.14 -40.21 -33.29
N SER A 300 -15.23 -40.97 -32.18
CA SER A 300 -14.17 -41.37 -31.22
C SER A 300 -13.40 -40.33 -30.37
N ALA A 301 -13.75 -40.39 -29.08
CA ALA A 301 -12.87 -40.74 -27.94
C ALA A 301 -11.99 -39.67 -27.27
N THR A 302 -12.12 -39.70 -25.92
CA THR A 302 -11.14 -39.42 -24.85
C THR A 302 -11.22 -38.09 -24.10
N GLY A 303 -11.33 -38.23 -22.76
CA GLY A 303 -10.63 -37.37 -21.80
C GLY A 303 -11.40 -36.16 -21.26
N SER A 304 -12.29 -36.37 -20.30
CA SER A 304 -12.72 -35.32 -19.37
C SER A 304 -11.50 -34.83 -18.57
N ALA A 305 -11.02 -33.63 -18.87
CA ALA A 305 -10.02 -32.93 -18.07
C ALA A 305 -10.71 -31.77 -17.33
N ASP A 306 -10.95 -31.97 -16.04
CA ASP A 306 -11.09 -30.88 -15.08
C ASP A 306 -9.79 -30.06 -15.10
N LEU A 307 -9.88 -28.79 -15.49
CA LEU A 307 -8.76 -27.84 -15.45
C LEU A 307 -8.86 -27.05 -14.14
N PRO A 308 -7.86 -27.14 -13.24
CA PRO A 308 -7.74 -26.19 -12.14
C PRO A 308 -7.27 -24.86 -12.73
N LEU A 309 -8.07 -23.81 -12.56
CA LEU A 309 -7.68 -22.44 -12.83
C LEU A 309 -6.75 -21.97 -11.70
N ASP A 310 -5.45 -22.21 -11.84
CA ASP A 310 -4.43 -21.49 -11.09
C ASP A 310 -4.24 -20.09 -11.73
N PRO A 311 -4.48 -18.98 -11.02
CA PRO A 311 -4.35 -17.65 -11.57
C PRO A 311 -2.92 -17.14 -11.35
N GLN A 312 -1.96 -17.59 -12.13
CA GLN A 312 -0.63 -16.96 -12.20
C GLN A 312 0.11 -17.45 -13.44
N VAL A 313 0.24 -16.59 -14.46
CA VAL A 313 1.23 -16.82 -15.52
C VAL A 313 2.06 -15.55 -15.68
N ALA A 314 2.99 -15.39 -14.75
CA ALA A 314 4.25 -14.72 -15.04
C ALA A 314 5.04 -15.62 -16.00
N GLY A 315 5.22 -15.16 -17.24
CA GLY A 315 5.96 -15.91 -18.25
C GLY A 315 7.43 -15.48 -18.28
N GLN A 316 8.35 -16.45 -18.22
CA GLN A 316 9.76 -16.25 -18.58
C GLN A 316 9.96 -16.68 -20.03
N CYS A 317 10.51 -15.80 -20.88
CA CYS A 317 10.99 -16.18 -22.20
C CYS A 317 12.40 -16.75 -22.08
N ALA A 318 12.51 -18.06 -21.83
CA ALA A 318 13.77 -18.79 -21.93
C ALA A 318 13.74 -19.69 -23.18
N GLY A 319 14.20 -19.18 -24.32
CA GLY A 319 14.35 -20.00 -25.53
C GLY A 319 14.58 -19.21 -26.83
N VAL A 320 15.38 -19.79 -27.72
CA VAL A 320 15.79 -19.29 -29.06
C VAL A 320 14.69 -19.33 -30.13
N THR A 321 13.42 -19.49 -29.74
CA THR A 321 12.28 -19.55 -30.66
C THR A 321 11.20 -18.56 -30.23
N PRO A 322 10.65 -17.74 -31.14
CA PRO A 322 9.62 -16.76 -30.81
C PRO A 322 8.33 -17.48 -30.42
N CYS A 323 7.70 -16.99 -29.35
CA CYS A 323 6.35 -17.41 -28.96
C CYS A 323 5.37 -17.08 -30.10
N GLN A 324 4.69 -18.10 -30.63
CA GLN A 324 3.50 -17.94 -31.48
C GLN A 324 2.26 -17.73 -30.61
#